data_AF-A0A6J6GQC8-F1
#
_entry.id   AF-A0A6J6GQC8-F1
#
_cell.length_a   1.000
_cell.length_b   1.000
_cell.length_c   1.000
_cell.angle_alpha   90.00
_cell.angle_beta   90.00
_cell.angle_gamma   90.00
#
_symmetry.space_group_name_H-M   'P 1'
#
loop_
_entity.id
_entity.type
_entity.pdbx_description
1 polymer ?
#
loop_
_entity_poly.entity_id
_entity_poly.type
_entity_poly.pdbx_seq_one_letter_code
_entity_poly.pdbx_strand_id
1 'polypeptide(L)'
;MAAKAKPADDIGYADAVSELEEILGELEADDVDVDRLAERVRRAADLIELCRGRLTDARVEITRIVADLETLESDETLDAEDE
;
A
#
# COMPACT_ATOMS: atom_id res chain seq x y z
N MET A 1 17.42 -8.90 21.34
CA MET A 1 15.99 -8.61 21.56
C MET A 1 15.26 -9.07 20.30
N ALA A 2 14.29 -9.98 20.41
CA ALA A 2 13.58 -10.52 19.26
C ALA A 2 12.48 -9.53 18.85
N ALA A 3 12.70 -8.79 17.76
CA ALA A 3 11.65 -8.01 17.12
C ALA A 3 10.65 -9.01 16.53
N LYS A 4 9.49 -9.17 17.18
CA LYS A 4 8.36 -9.90 16.62
C LYS A 4 7.95 -9.17 15.35
N ALA A 5 8.13 -9.80 14.19
CA ALA A 5 7.54 -9.34 12.94
C ALA A 5 6.04 -9.14 13.17
N LYS A 6 5.55 -7.90 13.00
CA LYS A 6 4.11 -7.62 13.04
C LYS A 6 3.43 -8.41 11.92
N PRO A 7 2.18 -8.90 12.13
CA PRO A 7 1.40 -9.45 11.02
C PRO A 7 1.30 -8.41 9.91
N ALA A 8 1.43 -8.85 8.66
CA ALA A 8 1.46 -7.95 7.50
C ALA A 8 0.20 -7.07 7.43
N ASP A 9 -0.92 -7.50 7.99
CA ASP A 9 -2.18 -6.73 7.99
C ASP A 9 -2.14 -5.44 8.84
N ASP A 10 -1.22 -5.32 9.81
CA ASP A 10 -1.19 -4.24 10.83
C ASP A 10 0.04 -3.32 10.70
N ILE A 11 0.71 -3.34 9.54
CA ILE A 11 1.89 -2.52 9.25
C ILE A 11 1.52 -1.30 8.40
N GLY A 12 2.10 -0.12 8.66
CA GLY A 12 1.94 1.06 7.81
C GLY A 12 2.50 0.85 6.40
N TYR A 13 2.09 1.64 5.40
CA TYR A 13 2.71 1.56 4.06
C TYR A 13 4.22 1.88 4.13
N ALA A 14 4.60 2.93 4.86
CA ALA A 14 5.99 3.31 5.06
C ALA A 14 6.80 2.23 5.79
N ASP A 15 6.20 1.61 6.81
CA ASP A 15 6.82 0.52 7.56
C ASP A 15 6.99 -0.73 6.67
N ALA A 16 6.01 -1.05 5.82
CA ALA A 16 6.09 -2.17 4.87
C ALA A 16 7.22 -1.96 3.85
N VAL A 17 7.39 -0.74 3.35
CA VAL A 17 8.49 -0.40 2.44
C VAL A 17 9.83 -0.51 3.17
N SER A 18 9.92 -0.04 4.41
CA SER A 18 11.16 -0.17 5.21
C SER A 18 11.53 -1.63 5.43
N GLU A 19 10.56 -2.49 5.75
CA GLU A 19 10.79 -3.94 5.91
C GLU A 19 11.20 -4.60 4.59
N LEU A 20 10.67 -4.16 3.44
CA LEU A 20 11.09 -4.63 2.11
C LEU A 20 12.54 -4.27 1.80
N GLU A 21 13.00 -3.07 2.18
CA GLU A 21 14.40 -2.65 2.04
C GLU A 21 15.34 -3.49 2.92
N GLU A 22 14.92 -3.79 4.16
CA GLU A 22 15.67 -4.70 5.05
C GLU A 22 15.77 -6.11 4.46
N ILE A 23 14.66 -6.64 3.93
CA ILE A 23 14.66 -7.94 3.26
C ILE A 23 15.61 -7.91 2.06
N LEU A 24 15.56 -6.87 1.22
CA LEU A 24 16.44 -6.74 0.08
C LEU A 24 17.92 -6.75 0.49
N GLY A 25 18.29 -5.98 1.52
CA GLY A 25 19.67 -5.96 2.03
C GLY A 25 20.13 -7.31 2.58
N GLU A 26 19.22 -8.11 3.15
CA GLU A 26 19.54 -9.48 3.53
C GLU A 26 19.71 -10.41 2.34
N LEU A 27 18.89 -10.30 1.30
CA LEU A 27 19.00 -11.13 0.10
C LEU A 27 20.30 -10.89 -0.67
N GLU A 28 20.88 -9.70 -0.56
CA GLU A 28 22.14 -9.33 -1.18
C GLU A 28 23.38 -9.74 -0.36
N ALA A 29 23.20 -10.26 0.87
CA ALA A 29 24.30 -10.69 1.70
C ALA A 29 24.86 -12.05 1.26
N ASP A 30 26.20 -12.15 1.17
CA ASP A 30 26.94 -13.33 0.70
C ASP A 30 26.75 -14.61 1.55
N ASP A 31 26.24 -14.51 2.78
CA ASP A 31 26.22 -15.60 3.78
C ASP A 31 24.77 -16.04 4.15
N VAL A 32 23.85 -16.00 3.18
CA VAL A 32 22.44 -16.36 3.43
C VAL A 32 22.11 -17.77 2.96
N ASP A 33 21.52 -18.53 3.90
CA ASP A 33 21.00 -19.87 3.66
C ASP A 33 19.77 -19.84 2.72
N VAL A 34 19.68 -20.79 1.78
CA VAL A 34 18.61 -20.90 0.78
C VAL A 34 17.22 -21.00 1.43
N ASP A 35 17.09 -21.70 2.55
CA ASP A 35 15.81 -21.83 3.25
C ASP A 35 15.37 -20.49 3.84
N ARG A 36 16.31 -19.72 4.39
CA ARG A 36 16.06 -18.36 4.89
C ARG A 36 15.69 -17.41 3.75
N LEU A 37 16.35 -17.54 2.61
CA LEU A 37 16.04 -16.81 1.37
C LEU A 37 14.59 -17.03 0.95
N ALA A 38 14.13 -18.28 0.95
CA ALA A 38 12.75 -18.62 0.61
C ALA A 38 11.71 -18.02 1.58
N GLU A 39 12.00 -18.04 2.88
CA GLU A 39 11.15 -17.39 3.89
C GLU A 39 11.06 -15.88 3.70
N ARG A 40 12.20 -15.22 3.45
CA ARG A 40 12.26 -13.77 3.23
C ARG A 40 11.54 -13.33 1.96
N VAL A 41 11.69 -14.08 0.87
CA VAL A 41 10.97 -13.81 -0.38
C VAL A 41 9.46 -13.97 -0.18
N ARG A 42 9.01 -14.97 0.58
CA ARG A 42 7.58 -15.16 0.89
C ARG A 42 7.04 -13.97 1.69
N ARG A 43 7.77 -13.54 2.71
CA ARG A 43 7.42 -12.34 3.50
C ARG A 43 7.35 -11.08 2.64
N ALA A 44 8.31 -10.89 1.72
CA ALA A 44 8.28 -9.77 0.80
C ALA A 44 7.06 -9.79 -0.13
N ALA A 45 6.66 -10.98 -0.62
CA ALA A 45 5.46 -11.13 -1.42
C ALA A 45 4.20 -10.69 -0.67
N ASP A 46 4.05 -11.10 0.59
CA ASP A 46 2.92 -10.71 1.45
C ASP A 46 2.87 -9.17 1.65
N LEU A 47 4.03 -8.54 1.91
CA LEU A 47 4.13 -7.08 2.07
C LEU A 47 3.77 -6.32 0.77
N ILE A 48 4.18 -6.85 -0.38
CA ILE A 48 3.84 -6.26 -1.69
C ILE A 48 2.34 -6.35 -1.94
N GLU A 49 1.70 -7.49 -1.62
CA GLU A 49 0.25 -7.66 -1.78
C GLU A 49 -0.51 -6.67 -0.91
N LEU A 50 -0.11 -6.51 0.36
CA LEU A 50 -0.65 -5.49 1.25
C LEU A 50 -0.52 -4.07 0.68
N CYS A 51 0.68 -3.70 0.21
CA CYS A 51 0.93 -2.38 -0.35
C CYS A 51 0.05 -2.10 -1.56
N ARG A 52 -0.14 -3.10 -2.44
CA ARG A 52 -1.02 -3.00 -3.61
C ARG A 52 -2.48 -2.85 -3.22
N GLY A 53 -2.94 -3.59 -2.21
CA GLY A 53 -4.30 -3.45 -1.66
C GLY A 53 -4.56 -2.01 -1.23
N ARG A 54 -3.67 -1.45 -0.40
CA ARG A 54 -3.79 -0.07 0.09
C ARG A 54 -3.77 0.98 -1.00
N LEU A 55 -2.89 0.82 -2.00
CA LEU A 55 -2.85 1.73 -3.15
C LEU A 55 -4.15 1.67 -3.96
N THR A 56 -4.75 0.49 -4.08
CA THR A 56 -6.03 0.30 -4.76
C THR A 56 -7.15 0.99 -3.99
N ASP A 57 -7.22 0.78 -2.68
CA ASP A 57 -8.22 1.41 -1.81
C ASP A 57 -8.12 2.94 -1.85
N ALA A 58 -6.90 3.47 -1.71
CA ALA A 58 -6.65 4.90 -1.82
C ALA A 58 -7.06 5.45 -3.19
N ARG A 59 -6.81 4.72 -4.27
CA ARG A 59 -7.24 5.12 -5.62
C ARG A 59 -8.76 5.19 -5.74
N VAL A 60 -9.47 4.19 -5.19
CA VAL A 60 -10.94 4.16 -5.17
C VAL A 60 -11.49 5.35 -4.40
N GLU A 61 -10.92 5.66 -3.24
CA GLU A 61 -11.32 6.81 -2.42
C GLU A 61 -11.11 8.14 -3.14
N ILE A 62 -9.95 8.33 -3.79
CA ILE A 62 -9.68 9.53 -4.61
C ILE A 62 -10.71 9.66 -5.74
N THR A 63 -10.95 8.58 -6.49
CA THR A 63 -11.95 8.59 -7.57
C THR A 63 -13.34 8.96 -7.08
N ARG A 64 -13.72 8.48 -5.89
CA ARG A 64 -14.99 8.85 -5.26
C ARG A 64 -15.05 10.33 -4.90
N ILE A 65 -14.00 10.87 -4.25
CA ILE A 65 -13.94 12.29 -3.86
C ILE A 65 -14.03 13.20 -5.09
N VAL A 66 -13.35 12.84 -6.18
CA VAL A 66 -13.41 13.60 -7.44
C VAL A 66 -14.81 13.57 -8.03
N ALA A 67 -15.46 12.40 -8.09
CA ALA A 67 -16.83 12.29 -8.60
C ALA A 67 -17.86 13.05 -7.73
N ASP A 68 -17.68 13.02 -6.40
CA ASP A 68 -18.52 13.77 -5.48
C ASP A 68 -18.34 15.29 -5.71
N LEU A 69 -17.12 15.76 -5.97
CA LEU A 69 -16.85 17.17 -6.30
C LEU A 69 -17.49 17.59 -7.64
N GLU A 70 -17.34 16.79 -8.69
CA GLU A 70 -17.96 17.05 -10.01
C GLU A 70 -19.49 17.11 -9.93
N THR A 71 -20.08 16.30 -9.06
CA THR A 71 -21.54 16.30 -8.81
C THR A 71 -21.99 17.59 -8.13
N LEU A 72 -21.24 18.09 -7.15
CA LEU A 72 -21.54 19.35 -6.46
C LEU A 72 -21.43 20.55 -7.42
N GLU A 73 -20.43 20.57 -8.29
CA GLU A 73 -20.27 21.62 -9.31
C GLU A 73 -21.40 21.61 -10.34
N SER A 74 -21.88 20.43 -10.72
CA SER A 74 -22.97 20.29 -11.69
C SER A 74 -24.32 20.77 -11.13
N ASP A 75 -24.59 20.54 -9.85
CA ASP A 75 -25.81 20.98 -9.16
C ASP A 75 -25.88 22.52 -9.07
N GLU A 76 -24.75 23.19 -8.81
CA GLU A 76 -24.68 24.67 -8.69
C GLU A 76 -24.89 25.40 -10.03
N THR A 77 -24.63 24.74 -11.17
CA THR A 77 -24.79 25.34 -12.52
C THR A 77 -26.18 25.20 -13.12
N LEU A 78 -27.03 24.32 -12.57
CA LEU A 78 -28.39 24.08 -13.07
C LEU A 78 -29.41 25.14 -12.62
N ASP A 79 -29.08 25.95 -11.60
CA ASP A 79 -29.94 27.02 -11.08
C ASP A 79 -29.79 28.38 -11.81
N ALA A 80 -28.90 28.50 -12.80
CA ALA A 80 -28.54 29.78 -13.43
C ALA A 80 -29.16 30.02 -14.83
N GLU A 81 -29.91 29.07 -15.40
CA GLU A 81 -30.40 29.15 -16.80
C GLU A 81 -31.94 29.30 -16.94
N ASP A 82 -32.66 29.53 -15.83
CA ASP A 82 -34.11 29.81 -15.81
C ASP A 82 -34.41 31.31 -15.62
N GLU A 83 -33.91 32.18 -16.52
CA GLU A 83 -34.46 33.54 -16.77
C GLU A 83 -34.50 33.88 -18.27
#